data_AF-A0A5B7B5X6-F1
#
_entry.id   AF-A0A5B7B5X6-F1
#
_cell.length_a   1.000
_cell.length_b   1.000
_cell.length_c   1.000
_cell.angle_alpha   90.00
_cell.angle_beta   90.00
_cell.angle_gamma   90.00
#
_symmetry.space_group_name_H-M   'P 1'
#
loop_
_entity.id
_entity.type
_entity.pdbx_description
1 polymer ?
#
loop_
_entity_poly.entity_id
_entity_poly.type
_entity_poly.pdbx_seq_one_letter_code
_entity_poly.pdbx_strand_id
1 'polypeptide(L)'
;TVDNASSNDTTVAHLKKRISKRNGFVLDGEFFHVRCSAHILSLIVRDGMEEVKDSISRIRGAVRYIRSSPQRLQEFNICCEQERIASNCTLCLDVPTRWNYTYLMLENALKFQKAFERLDDQELNFASNLNDGVPNERDWENAKVLTKFLKKFYDVTKRMSGSLYVTADSYFHEVCVIERILNDWSKNSDACLSVMAMKMKE
;
A
#
# COMPACT_ATOMS: atom_id res chain seq x y z
N THR A 1 1.55 -12.93 16.87
CA THR A 1 1.60 -11.82 15.88
C THR A 1 2.50 -10.74 16.44
N VAL A 2 3.35 -10.15 15.61
CA VAL A 2 4.33 -9.10 16.01
C VAL A 2 3.79 -7.70 15.67
N ASP A 3 2.48 -7.58 15.49
CA ASP A 3 1.76 -6.44 14.93
C ASP A 3 1.58 -5.26 15.91
N ASN A 4 1.85 -5.47 17.20
CA ASN A 4 1.76 -4.43 18.21
C ASN A 4 3.15 -4.03 18.72
N ALA A 5 3.59 -2.81 18.37
CA ALA A 5 4.91 -2.30 18.72
C ALA A 5 5.19 -2.33 20.24
N SER A 6 4.19 -1.96 21.07
CA SER A 6 4.36 -1.89 22.52
C SER A 6 4.48 -3.26 23.20
N SER A 7 3.80 -4.29 22.67
CA SER A 7 3.93 -5.66 23.16
C SER A 7 5.32 -6.23 22.87
N ASN A 8 5.89 -5.87 21.70
CA ASN A 8 7.23 -6.31 21.33
C ASN A 8 8.30 -5.70 22.25
N ASP A 9 8.18 -4.43 22.63
CA ASP A 9 9.16 -3.76 23.50
C ASP A 9 9.30 -4.48 24.85
N THR A 10 8.19 -4.93 25.44
CA THR A 10 8.18 -5.67 26.70
C THR A 10 8.88 -7.03 26.56
N THR A 11 8.59 -7.76 25.49
CA THR A 11 9.23 -9.06 25.18
C THR A 11 10.72 -8.90 24.93
N VAL A 12 11.13 -7.86 24.19
CA VAL A 12 12.53 -7.54 23.89
C VAL A 12 13.31 -7.21 25.15
N ALA A 13 12.73 -6.40 26.06
CA ALA A 13 13.35 -6.08 27.33
C ALA A 13 13.57 -7.35 28.19
N HIS A 14 12.59 -8.25 28.21
CA HIS A 14 12.73 -9.55 28.89
C HIS A 14 13.79 -10.45 28.25
N LEU A 15 13.84 -10.53 26.92
CA LEU A 15 14.86 -11.28 26.19
C LEU A 15 16.27 -10.72 26.43
N LYS A 16 16.45 -9.39 26.34
CA LYS A 16 17.71 -8.72 26.69
C LYS A 16 18.17 -9.14 28.08
N LYS A 17 17.31 -9.00 29.09
CA LYS A 17 17.63 -9.37 30.47
C LYS A 17 18.04 -10.85 30.61
N ARG A 18 17.43 -11.77 29.86
CA ARG A 18 17.74 -13.21 29.93
C ARG A 18 19.04 -13.58 29.22
N ILE A 19 19.33 -12.97 28.07
CA ILE A 19 20.53 -13.26 27.28
C ILE A 19 21.76 -12.60 27.91
N SER A 20 21.63 -11.38 28.45
CA SER A 20 22.71 -10.72 29.22
C SER A 20 23.13 -11.57 30.42
N LYS A 21 22.18 -12.20 31.13
CA LYS A 21 22.48 -13.11 32.26
C LYS A 21 23.31 -14.33 31.88
N ARG A 22 23.39 -14.66 30.59
CA ARG A 22 24.16 -15.81 30.08
C ARG A 22 25.43 -15.37 29.33
N ASN A 23 25.80 -14.08 29.39
CA ASN A 23 26.84 -13.48 28.55
C ASN A 23 26.67 -13.82 27.05
N GLY A 24 25.42 -13.94 26.59
CA GLY A 24 25.10 -14.39 25.24
C GLY A 24 25.10 -13.28 24.18
N PHE A 25 25.50 -12.06 24.54
CA PHE A 25 25.53 -10.94 23.62
C PHE A 25 26.92 -10.68 23.06
N VAL A 26 26.97 -10.41 21.77
CA VAL A 26 28.12 -9.80 21.11
C VAL A 26 28.00 -8.28 21.32
N LEU A 27 29.11 -7.62 21.69
CA LEU A 27 29.17 -6.17 21.95
C LEU A 27 28.07 -5.69 22.94
N ASP A 28 27.85 -6.45 24.02
CA ASP A 28 26.86 -6.16 25.07
C ASP A 28 25.42 -5.92 24.58
N GLY A 29 25.11 -6.35 23.36
CA GLY A 29 23.78 -6.19 22.78
C GLY A 29 23.50 -4.77 22.30
N GLU A 30 24.55 -3.98 22.01
CA GLU A 30 24.50 -2.66 21.38
C GLU A 30 23.57 -2.66 20.16
N PHE A 31 23.61 -3.73 19.37
CA PHE A 31 22.80 -3.92 18.16
C PHE A 31 21.57 -4.81 18.35
N PHE A 32 21.23 -5.22 19.58
CA PHE A 32 20.03 -6.03 19.82
C PHE A 32 18.78 -5.13 19.77
N HIS A 33 18.29 -4.90 18.56
CA HIS A 33 17.07 -4.17 18.27
C HIS A 33 16.09 -5.08 17.55
N VAL A 34 14.87 -5.20 18.08
CA VAL A 34 13.77 -5.90 17.39
C VAL A 34 12.69 -4.86 17.12
N ARG A 35 12.65 -4.32 15.90
CA ARG A 35 11.47 -3.57 15.43
C ARG A 35 10.46 -4.56 14.89
N CYS A 36 9.18 -4.20 14.93
CA CYS A 36 8.20 -4.90 14.13
C CYS A 36 8.54 -4.71 12.64
N SER A 37 8.83 -5.80 11.93
CA SER A 37 9.12 -5.77 10.50
C SER A 37 7.96 -5.15 9.72
N ALA A 38 6.71 -5.43 10.10
CA ALA A 38 5.54 -4.81 9.48
C ALA A 38 5.50 -3.28 9.70
N HIS A 39 6.01 -2.79 10.84
CA HIS A 39 6.15 -1.37 11.08
C HIS A 39 7.19 -0.74 10.16
N ILE A 40 8.39 -1.34 10.03
CA ILE A 40 9.43 -0.86 9.10
C ILE A 40 8.89 -0.81 7.66
N LEU A 41 8.24 -1.88 7.21
CA LEU A 41 7.62 -1.94 5.88
C LEU A 41 6.58 -0.84 5.70
N SER A 42 5.77 -0.58 6.74
CA SER A 42 4.78 0.50 6.70
C SER A 42 5.39 1.89 6.63
N LEU A 43 6.60 2.11 7.17
CA LEU A 43 7.32 3.38 7.03
C LEU A 43 7.78 3.57 5.59
N ILE A 44 8.50 2.58 5.04
CA ILE A 44 9.01 2.60 3.65
C ILE A 44 7.88 2.84 2.65
N VAL A 45 6.78 2.10 2.78
CA VAL A 45 5.62 2.22 1.88
C VAL A 45 5.02 3.62 1.94
N ARG A 46 4.91 4.20 3.14
CA ARG A 46 4.31 5.52 3.31
C ARG A 46 5.11 6.60 2.57
N ASP A 47 6.44 6.52 2.61
CA ASP A 47 7.29 7.54 1.98
C ASP A 47 7.09 7.56 0.46
N GLY A 48 6.96 6.40 -0.19
CA GLY A 48 6.63 6.40 -1.63
C GLY A 48 5.16 6.66 -1.95
N MET A 49 4.23 6.41 -1.02
CA MET A 49 2.82 6.84 -1.20
C MET A 49 2.66 8.36 -1.14
N GLU A 50 3.51 9.06 -0.40
CA GLU A 50 3.49 10.52 -0.29
C GLU A 50 3.76 11.21 -1.64
N GLU A 51 4.64 10.64 -2.46
CA GLU A 51 5.00 11.16 -3.79
C GLU A 51 3.81 11.22 -4.77
N VAL A 52 2.80 10.37 -4.58
CA VAL A 52 1.61 10.28 -5.44
C VAL A 52 0.32 10.51 -4.67
N LYS A 53 0.39 11.16 -3.50
CA LYS A 53 -0.74 11.35 -2.58
C LYS A 53 -1.96 12.01 -3.22
N ASP A 54 -1.75 12.95 -4.13
CA ASP A 54 -2.82 13.68 -4.81
C ASP A 54 -3.60 12.75 -5.73
N SER A 55 -2.90 11.91 -6.50
CA SER A 55 -3.50 10.87 -7.33
C SER A 55 -4.29 9.86 -6.49
N ILE A 56 -3.73 9.45 -5.34
CA ILE A 56 -4.45 8.58 -4.39
C ILE A 56 -5.70 9.30 -3.87
N SER A 57 -5.63 10.59 -3.54
CA SER A 57 -6.76 11.35 -3.00
C SER A 57 -7.90 11.48 -4.00
N ARG A 58 -7.61 11.80 -5.27
CA ARG A 58 -8.62 11.87 -6.33
C ARG A 58 -9.31 10.54 -6.56
N ILE A 59 -8.54 9.45 -6.69
CA ILE A 59 -9.11 8.10 -6.88
C ILE A 59 -9.96 7.71 -5.67
N ARG A 60 -9.48 7.99 -4.44
CA ARG A 60 -10.25 7.76 -3.21
C ARG A 60 -11.53 8.57 -3.20
N GLY A 61 -11.50 9.84 -3.64
CA GLY A 61 -12.66 10.70 -3.77
C GLY A 61 -13.71 10.10 -4.70
N ALA A 62 -13.29 9.69 -5.89
CA ALA A 62 -14.16 9.04 -6.87
C ALA A 62 -14.79 7.73 -6.34
N VAL A 63 -13.98 6.86 -5.71
CA VAL A 63 -14.48 5.63 -5.07
C VAL A 63 -15.48 5.95 -3.95
N ARG A 64 -15.21 6.97 -3.14
CA ARG A 64 -16.12 7.41 -2.07
C ARG A 64 -17.44 7.94 -2.63
N TYR A 65 -17.41 8.71 -3.71
CA TYR A 65 -18.60 9.21 -4.39
C TYR A 65 -19.51 8.04 -4.81
N ILE A 66 -18.97 7.08 -5.55
CA ILE A 66 -19.75 5.93 -6.05
C ILE A 66 -20.36 5.14 -4.89
N ARG A 67 -19.59 4.95 -3.80
CA ARG A 67 -20.02 4.17 -2.63
C ARG A 67 -20.95 4.92 -1.68
N SER A 68 -21.16 6.22 -1.88
CA SER A 68 -21.93 7.05 -0.95
C SER A 68 -23.44 6.80 -0.99
N SER A 69 -23.97 6.26 -2.10
CA SER A 69 -25.39 5.89 -2.20
C SER A 69 -25.60 4.69 -3.15
N PRO A 70 -26.67 3.90 -2.96
CA PRO A 70 -27.02 2.82 -3.88
C PRO A 70 -27.28 3.31 -5.31
N GLN A 71 -27.83 4.53 -5.46
CA GLN A 71 -28.11 5.13 -6.76
C GLN A 71 -26.81 5.40 -7.54
N ARG A 72 -25.82 6.04 -6.91
CA ARG A 72 -24.51 6.32 -7.54
C ARG A 72 -23.78 5.03 -7.91
N LEU A 73 -23.91 4.00 -7.08
CA LEU A 73 -23.38 2.67 -7.38
C LEU A 73 -24.08 2.02 -8.59
N GLN A 74 -25.40 2.19 -8.71
CA GLN A 74 -26.16 1.68 -9.84
C GLN A 74 -25.77 2.39 -11.15
N GLU A 75 -25.64 3.72 -11.13
CA GLU A 75 -25.15 4.52 -12.26
C GLU A 75 -23.75 4.07 -12.71
N PHE A 76 -22.85 3.83 -11.76
CA PHE A 76 -21.52 3.30 -12.06
C PHE A 76 -21.55 1.88 -12.65
N ASN A 77 -22.45 1.01 -12.15
CA ASN A 77 -22.61 -0.34 -12.72
C ASN A 77 -23.10 -0.30 -14.17
N ILE A 78 -23.98 0.65 -14.52
CA ILE A 78 -24.39 0.89 -15.91
C ILE A 78 -23.18 1.27 -16.76
N CYS A 79 -22.30 2.15 -16.26
CA CYS A 79 -21.05 2.50 -16.94
C CYS A 79 -20.14 1.27 -17.13
N CYS A 80 -20.06 0.38 -16.14
CA CYS A 80 -19.29 -0.86 -16.23
C CYS A 80 -19.85 -1.80 -17.31
N GLU A 81 -21.18 -1.95 -17.40
CA GLU A 81 -21.84 -2.75 -18.43
C GLU A 81 -21.60 -2.20 -19.83
N GLN A 82 -21.67 -0.87 -20.00
CA GLN A 82 -21.40 -0.19 -21.27
C GLN A 82 -19.95 -0.39 -21.74
N GLU A 83 -18.99 -0.33 -20.81
CA GLU A 83 -17.58 -0.59 -21.07
C GLU A 83 -17.23 -2.10 -21.13
N ARG A 84 -18.23 -2.98 -21.03
CA ARG A 84 -18.08 -4.45 -21.03
C ARG A 84 -17.12 -4.96 -19.95
N ILE A 85 -17.06 -4.27 -18.82
CA ILE A 85 -16.29 -4.67 -17.65
C ILE A 85 -17.12 -5.66 -16.85
N ALA A 86 -16.54 -6.81 -16.52
CA ALA A 86 -17.19 -7.79 -15.66
C ALA A 86 -17.50 -7.15 -14.29
N SER A 87 -18.79 -6.91 -14.02
CA SER A 87 -19.30 -6.14 -12.88
C SER A 87 -19.37 -6.95 -11.57
N ASN A 88 -18.66 -8.07 -11.48
CA ASN A 88 -18.64 -8.92 -10.28
C ASN A 88 -17.70 -8.41 -9.17
N CYS A 89 -17.03 -7.27 -9.35
CA CYS A 89 -16.09 -6.72 -8.37
C CYS A 89 -16.66 -5.49 -7.64
N THR A 90 -16.69 -5.56 -6.32
CA THR A 90 -17.09 -4.46 -5.43
C THR A 90 -15.92 -3.48 -5.25
N LEU A 91 -16.08 -2.21 -5.62
CA LEU A 91 -15.15 -1.16 -5.23
C LEU A 91 -15.03 -1.13 -3.70
N CYS A 92 -13.80 -1.08 -3.16
CA CYS A 92 -13.56 -0.96 -1.73
C CYS A 92 -12.95 0.41 -1.40
N LEU A 93 -13.41 1.05 -0.34
CA LEU A 93 -12.78 2.27 0.17
C LEU A 93 -11.60 1.90 1.07
N ASP A 94 -10.53 2.68 1.02
CA ASP A 94 -9.37 2.45 1.85
C ASP A 94 -9.57 2.84 3.32
N VAL A 95 -8.57 2.50 4.13
CA VAL A 95 -8.39 3.00 5.49
C VAL A 95 -7.09 3.80 5.46
N PRO A 96 -7.12 5.15 5.52
CA PRO A 96 -5.94 5.99 5.27
C PRO A 96 -4.73 5.68 6.18
N THR A 97 -4.97 5.15 7.37
CA THR A 97 -3.91 4.75 8.31
C THR A 97 -3.32 3.37 8.03
N ARG A 98 -3.84 2.61 7.06
CA ARG A 98 -3.41 1.25 6.72
C ARG A 98 -3.18 1.12 5.22
N TRP A 99 -1.93 1.27 4.80
CA TRP A 99 -1.50 1.23 3.39
C TRP A 99 -1.99 -0.02 2.63
N ASN A 100 -2.11 -1.18 3.31
CA ASN A 100 -2.66 -2.41 2.72
C ASN A 100 -4.06 -2.22 2.11
N TYR A 101 -4.91 -1.43 2.78
CA TYR A 101 -6.26 -1.12 2.28
C TYR A 101 -6.22 -0.11 1.13
N THR A 102 -5.27 0.83 1.16
CA THR A 102 -5.05 1.74 0.02
C THR A 102 -4.56 0.97 -1.21
N TYR A 103 -3.65 0.01 -1.05
CA TYR A 103 -3.25 -0.91 -2.11
C TYR A 103 -4.45 -1.64 -2.72
N LEU A 104 -5.31 -2.26 -1.89
CA LEU A 104 -6.48 -2.99 -2.36
C LEU A 104 -7.50 -2.09 -3.07
N MET A 105 -7.71 -0.87 -2.57
CA MET A 105 -8.55 0.13 -3.22
C MET A 105 -8.02 0.46 -4.61
N LEU A 106 -6.73 0.77 -4.74
CA LEU A 106 -6.11 1.11 -6.02
C LEU A 106 -6.11 -0.07 -6.99
N GLU A 107 -5.73 -1.27 -6.54
CA GLU A 107 -5.72 -2.50 -7.35
C GLU A 107 -7.12 -2.81 -7.91
N ASN A 108 -8.17 -2.56 -7.13
CA ASN A 108 -9.54 -2.72 -7.62
C ASN A 108 -9.99 -1.56 -8.51
N ALA A 109 -9.75 -0.31 -8.13
CA ALA A 109 -10.16 0.86 -8.92
C ALA A 109 -9.58 0.86 -10.34
N LEU A 110 -8.32 0.42 -10.49
CA LEU A 110 -7.65 0.30 -11.79
C LEU A 110 -8.38 -0.61 -12.78
N LYS A 111 -9.10 -1.63 -12.32
CA LYS A 111 -9.89 -2.52 -13.18
C LYS A 111 -11.09 -1.80 -13.81
N PHE A 112 -11.49 -0.69 -13.22
CA PHE A 112 -12.66 0.09 -13.61
C PHE A 112 -12.32 1.45 -14.18
N GLN A 113 -11.05 1.74 -14.51
CA GLN A 113 -10.63 3.05 -15.03
C GLN A 113 -11.59 3.59 -16.11
N LYS A 114 -11.91 2.76 -17.11
CA LYS A 114 -12.84 3.16 -18.19
C LYS A 114 -14.26 3.49 -17.71
N ALA A 115 -14.77 2.79 -16.70
CA ALA A 115 -16.07 3.10 -16.12
C ALA A 115 -16.06 4.42 -15.35
N PHE A 116 -14.93 4.79 -14.71
CA PHE A 116 -14.78 6.11 -14.09
C PHE A 116 -14.76 7.22 -15.15
N GLU A 117 -14.01 7.04 -16.24
CA GLU A 117 -13.97 7.97 -17.37
C GLU A 117 -15.37 8.15 -17.99
N ARG A 118 -16.08 7.03 -18.21
CA ARG A 118 -17.45 7.03 -18.72
C ARG A 118 -18.44 7.74 -17.79
N LEU A 119 -18.28 7.56 -16.47
CA LEU A 119 -19.12 8.23 -15.48
C LEU A 119 -18.93 9.75 -15.51
N ASP A 120 -17.70 10.22 -15.69
CA ASP A 120 -17.39 11.65 -15.84
C ASP A 120 -18.02 12.25 -17.10
N ASP A 121 -18.01 11.50 -18.21
CA ASP A 121 -18.65 11.93 -19.46
C ASP A 121 -20.19 12.05 -19.35
N GLN A 122 -20.82 11.25 -18.48
CA GLN A 122 -22.29 11.14 -18.39
C GLN A 122 -22.90 11.97 -17.25
N GLU A 123 -22.22 12.08 -16.11
CA GLU A 123 -22.76 12.67 -14.89
C GLU A 123 -22.14 14.04 -14.62
N LEU A 124 -22.87 15.10 -14.99
CA LEU A 124 -22.48 16.50 -14.71
C LEU A 124 -22.18 16.77 -13.23
N ASN A 125 -22.79 16.00 -12.33
CA ASN A 125 -22.60 16.13 -10.89
C ASN A 125 -21.37 15.38 -10.37
N PHE A 126 -20.77 14.48 -11.13
CA PHE A 126 -19.63 13.69 -10.67
C PHE A 126 -18.43 14.59 -10.38
N ALA A 127 -17.99 15.38 -11.35
CA ALA A 127 -16.88 16.32 -11.20
C ALA A 127 -17.13 17.37 -10.10
N SER A 128 -18.35 17.92 -10.03
CA SER A 128 -18.69 18.98 -9.07
C SER A 128 -18.77 18.51 -7.62
N ASN A 129 -18.98 17.21 -7.38
CA ASN A 129 -19.01 16.62 -6.04
C ASN A 129 -17.62 16.17 -5.53
N LEU A 130 -16.56 16.31 -6.33
CA LEU A 130 -15.20 15.90 -5.98
C LEU A 130 -14.31 17.10 -5.68
N ASN A 131 -14.01 17.31 -4.40
CA ASN A 131 -13.17 18.43 -3.94
C ASN A 131 -11.78 18.47 -4.58
N ASP A 132 -11.16 17.30 -4.81
CA ASP A 132 -9.80 17.19 -5.36
C ASP A 132 -9.77 17.10 -6.90
N GLY A 133 -10.95 17.15 -7.54
CA GLY A 133 -11.16 16.88 -8.96
C GLY A 133 -11.31 15.40 -9.30
N VAL A 134 -11.64 15.15 -10.57
CA VAL A 134 -11.78 13.81 -11.15
C VAL A 134 -10.39 13.21 -11.43
N PRO A 135 -10.18 11.89 -11.23
CA PRO A 135 -8.93 11.23 -11.62
C PRO A 135 -8.66 11.38 -13.12
N ASN A 136 -7.50 11.94 -13.48
CA ASN A 136 -7.06 12.06 -14.87
C ASN A 136 -6.09 10.94 -15.27
N GLU A 137 -5.66 10.91 -16.54
CA GLU A 137 -4.76 9.88 -17.08
C GLU A 137 -3.47 9.72 -16.26
N ARG A 138 -2.89 10.83 -15.79
CA ARG A 138 -1.68 10.81 -14.96
C ARG A 138 -1.94 10.18 -13.59
N ASP A 139 -3.12 10.40 -13.00
CA ASP A 139 -3.50 9.77 -11.73
C ASP A 139 -3.61 8.25 -11.88
N TRP A 140 -4.16 7.78 -12.99
CA TRP A 140 -4.25 6.35 -13.29
C TRP A 140 -2.87 5.73 -13.55
N GLU A 141 -1.98 6.43 -14.26
CA GLU A 141 -0.62 5.94 -14.48
C GLU A 141 0.19 5.86 -13.19
N ASN A 142 0.11 6.91 -12.35
CA ASN A 142 0.69 6.91 -11.01
C ASN A 142 0.15 5.74 -10.16
N ALA A 143 -1.15 5.47 -10.22
CA ALA A 143 -1.75 4.34 -9.51
C ALA A 143 -1.27 2.97 -10.04
N LYS A 144 -1.12 2.80 -11.35
CA LYS A 144 -0.55 1.58 -11.96
C LYS A 144 0.88 1.35 -11.52
N VAL A 145 1.68 2.42 -11.50
CA VAL A 145 3.05 2.41 -11.00
C VAL A 145 3.06 2.03 -9.52
N LEU A 146 2.36 2.77 -8.67
CA LEU A 146 2.34 2.54 -7.22
C LEU A 146 1.83 1.14 -6.87
N THR A 147 0.79 0.64 -7.52
CA THR A 147 0.26 -0.71 -7.23
C THR A 147 1.26 -1.82 -7.55
N LYS A 148 2.14 -1.66 -8.56
CA LYS A 148 3.25 -2.59 -8.79
C LYS A 148 4.23 -2.62 -7.61
N PHE A 149 4.54 -1.46 -7.02
CA PHE A 149 5.35 -1.37 -5.80
C PHE A 149 4.64 -2.09 -4.65
N LEU A 150 3.45 -1.59 -4.31
CA LEU A 150 2.71 -2.02 -3.14
C LEU A 150 2.40 -3.51 -3.15
N LYS A 151 2.18 -4.12 -4.32
CA LYS A 151 1.98 -5.57 -4.45
C LYS A 151 3.16 -6.37 -3.90
N LYS A 152 4.41 -5.95 -4.17
CA LYS A 152 5.60 -6.63 -3.66
C LYS A 152 5.67 -6.53 -2.14
N PHE A 153 5.46 -5.34 -1.59
CA PHE A 153 5.40 -5.14 -0.14
C PHE A 153 4.23 -5.91 0.50
N TYR A 154 3.09 -6.02 -0.19
CA TYR A 154 1.89 -6.70 0.29
C TYR A 154 2.14 -8.20 0.39
N ASP A 155 2.76 -8.78 -0.64
CA ASP A 155 3.14 -10.20 -0.66
C ASP A 155 4.16 -10.52 0.44
N VAL A 156 5.17 -9.66 0.63
CA VAL A 156 6.15 -9.78 1.73
C VAL A 156 5.44 -9.72 3.07
N THR A 157 4.59 -8.72 3.29
CA THR A 157 3.84 -8.54 4.55
C THR A 157 2.95 -9.74 4.85
N LYS A 158 2.31 -10.30 3.83
CA LYS A 158 1.46 -11.49 3.96
C LYS A 158 2.26 -12.73 4.38
N ARG A 159 3.48 -12.92 3.83
CA ARG A 159 4.40 -13.98 4.28
C ARG A 159 4.90 -13.74 5.70
N MET A 160 5.28 -12.51 6.02
CA MET A 160 5.80 -12.15 7.33
C MET A 160 4.75 -12.19 8.45
N SER A 161 3.47 -12.09 8.09
CA SER A 161 2.34 -12.10 9.03
C SER A 161 1.79 -13.52 9.28
N GLY A 162 2.46 -14.56 8.77
CA GLY A 162 2.15 -15.95 9.06
C GLY A 162 2.22 -16.26 10.56
N SER A 163 1.19 -16.93 11.08
CA SER A 163 1.14 -17.39 12.49
C SER A 163 1.38 -18.90 12.64
N LEU A 164 1.38 -19.63 11.52
CA LEU A 164 1.48 -21.10 11.47
C LEU A 164 2.89 -21.61 11.16
N TYR A 165 3.85 -20.71 10.96
CA TYR A 165 5.26 -21.03 10.66
C TYR A 165 6.18 -19.96 11.25
N VAL A 166 7.46 -20.29 11.39
CA VAL A 166 8.47 -19.34 11.85
C VAL A 166 8.68 -18.29 10.75
N THR A 167 8.57 -17.02 11.11
CA THR A 167 8.72 -15.88 10.17
C THR A 167 9.99 -15.06 10.45
N ALA A 168 10.67 -15.31 11.57
CA ALA A 168 11.85 -14.56 11.99
C ALA A 168 13.11 -14.91 11.15
N ASP A 169 13.23 -16.16 10.70
CA ASP A 169 14.34 -16.65 9.87
C ASP A 169 14.29 -16.10 8.44
N SER A 170 13.10 -15.80 7.92
CA SER A 170 12.90 -15.25 6.58
C SER A 170 13.01 -13.73 6.49
N TYR A 171 12.96 -13.01 7.62
CA TYR A 171 12.95 -11.55 7.63
C TYR A 171 14.12 -10.92 6.86
N PHE A 172 15.35 -11.36 7.14
CA PHE A 172 16.54 -10.81 6.48
C PHE A 172 16.47 -11.00 4.96
N HIS A 173 16.06 -12.19 4.52
CA HIS A 173 15.91 -12.48 3.10
C HIS A 173 14.85 -11.59 2.44
N GLU A 174 13.71 -11.38 3.09
CA GLU A 174 12.64 -10.50 2.59
C GLU A 174 13.08 -9.03 2.49
N VAL A 175 13.87 -8.54 3.46
CA VAL A 175 14.44 -7.19 3.40
C VAL A 175 15.43 -7.06 2.24
N CYS A 176 16.32 -8.05 2.04
CA CYS A 176 17.22 -8.05 0.88
C CYS A 176 16.47 -8.09 -0.46
N VAL A 177 15.33 -8.77 -0.52
CA VAL A 177 14.46 -8.77 -1.71
C VAL A 177 13.91 -7.37 -1.97
N ILE A 178 13.42 -6.68 -0.94
CA ILE A 178 12.93 -5.30 -1.04
C ILE A 178 14.05 -4.36 -1.48
N GLU A 179 15.22 -4.45 -0.86
CA GLU A 179 16.37 -3.62 -1.19
C GLU A 179 16.80 -3.80 -2.66
N ARG A 180 16.83 -5.04 -3.16
CA ARG A 180 17.13 -5.34 -4.56
C ARG A 180 16.10 -4.71 -5.50
N ILE A 181 14.82 -4.87 -5.18
CA ILE A 181 13.72 -4.30 -5.96
C ILE A 181 13.84 -2.76 -6.02
N LEU A 182 14.07 -2.11 -4.88
CA LEU A 182 14.26 -0.66 -4.82
C LEU A 182 15.51 -0.20 -5.60
N ASN A 183 16.60 -0.96 -5.54
CA ASN A 183 17.81 -0.69 -6.32
C ASN A 183 17.55 -0.78 -7.83
N ASP A 184 16.84 -1.81 -8.29
CA ASP A 184 16.51 -1.98 -9.71
C ASP A 184 15.58 -0.86 -10.20
N TRP A 185 14.59 -0.48 -9.39
CA TRP A 185 13.65 0.59 -9.74
C TRP A 185 14.26 1.99 -9.67
N SER A 186 15.24 2.23 -8.79
CA SER A 186 15.99 3.49 -8.77
C SER A 186 16.84 3.74 -10.03
N LYS A 187 17.01 2.71 -10.87
CA LYS A 187 17.72 2.79 -12.17
C LYS A 187 16.77 2.73 -13.37
N ASN A 188 15.46 2.77 -13.14
CA ASN A 188 14.47 2.67 -14.20
C ASN A 188 14.41 3.96 -15.03
N SER A 189 14.09 3.83 -16.32
CA SER A 189 13.92 4.96 -17.24
C SER A 189 12.66 5.80 -16.95
N ASP A 190 11.69 5.24 -16.24
CA ASP A 190 10.51 5.97 -15.77
C ASP A 190 10.89 6.85 -14.57
N ALA A 191 10.76 8.17 -14.74
CA ALA A 191 11.12 9.15 -13.72
C ALA A 191 10.27 9.01 -12.44
N CYS A 192 8.99 8.65 -12.56
CA CYS A 192 8.12 8.43 -11.41
C CYS A 192 8.56 7.17 -10.63
N LEU A 193 8.87 6.08 -11.34
CA LEU A 193 9.44 4.86 -10.74
C LEU A 193 10.76 5.15 -10.02
N SER A 194 11.66 5.89 -10.67
CA SER A 194 12.97 6.19 -10.12
C SER A 194 12.89 7.06 -8.87
N VAL A 195 12.10 8.14 -8.88
CA VAL A 195 11.97 9.07 -7.74
C VAL A 195 11.35 8.36 -6.54
N MET A 196 10.26 7.61 -6.75
CA MET A 196 9.59 6.87 -5.68
C MET A 196 10.52 5.83 -5.05
N ALA A 197 11.28 5.09 -5.87
CA ALA A 197 12.25 4.12 -5.38
C ALA A 197 13.40 4.77 -4.61
N MET A 198 13.89 5.94 -5.04
CA MET A 198 14.92 6.68 -4.31
C MET A 198 14.41 7.14 -2.93
N LYS A 199 13.18 7.68 -2.86
CA LYS A 199 12.56 8.11 -1.60
C LYS A 199 12.34 6.98 -0.61
N MET A 200 11.91 5.81 -1.10
CA MET A 200 11.75 4.62 -0.27
C MET A 200 13.07 4.01 0.25
N LYS A 201 14.23 4.47 -0.25
CA LYS A 201 15.57 4.02 0.18
C LYS A 201 16.23 4.93 1.21
N GLU A 202 15.81 6.20 1.30
CA GLU A 202 16.32 7.18 2.27
C GLU A 202 15.91 6.80 3.71
#